data_AF-A0A5E7FR66-F1
#
_entry.id   AF-A0A5E7FR66-F1
#
_cell.length_a   1.000
_cell.length_b   1.000
_cell.length_c   1.000
_cell.angle_alpha   90.00
_cell.angle_beta   90.00
_cell.angle_gamma   90.00
#
_symmetry.space_group_name_H-M   'P 1'
#
loop_
_entity.id
_entity.type
_entity.pdbx_description
1 polymer ?
#
loop_
_entity_poly.entity_id
_entity_poly.type
_entity_poly.pdbx_seq_one_letter_code
_entity_poly.pdbx_strand_id
1 'polypeptide(L)'
;MIQNLVPGGRGTVSAEKKICSLEGKRFSNGYAEVDFKKGSFEDGKLFLDLEVYPLRLVDKVIMTCEVVFNDGVADHLACKET
;
A
#
# COMPACT_ATOMS: atom_id res chain seq x y z
N MET A 1 -3.14 5.37 -4.17
CA MET A 1 -2.21 5.79 -5.26
C MET A 1 -0.93 6.24 -4.59
N ILE A 2 0.22 5.84 -5.10
CA ILE A 2 1.53 6.24 -4.57
C ILE A 2 2.21 7.09 -5.65
N GLN A 3 2.68 8.26 -5.26
CA GLN A 3 3.34 9.21 -6.14
C GLN A 3 4.76 9.46 -5.65
N ASN A 4 5.71 9.38 -6.57
CA ASN A 4 7.10 9.70 -6.32
C ASN A 4 7.35 11.11 -6.85
N LEU A 5 7.94 11.95 -6.00
CA LEU A 5 8.13 13.37 -6.28
C LEU A 5 9.58 13.65 -6.63
N VAL A 6 9.79 14.58 -7.57
CA VAL A 6 11.14 15.09 -7.88
C VAL A 6 11.66 15.89 -6.68
N PRO A 7 12.82 15.55 -6.09
CA PRO A 7 13.40 16.32 -5.00
C PRO A 7 13.61 17.79 -5.41
N GLY A 8 13.11 18.73 -4.61
CA GLY A 8 13.15 20.17 -4.93
C GLY A 8 12.24 20.61 -6.09
N GLY A 9 11.53 19.69 -6.75
CA GLY A 9 10.67 19.93 -7.91
C GLY A 9 9.30 20.53 -7.60
N ARG A 10 9.10 21.12 -6.41
CA ARG A 10 7.87 21.82 -6.00
C ARG A 10 6.57 21.00 -6.20
N GLY A 11 6.62 19.71 -5.88
CA GLY A 11 5.46 18.80 -6.01
C GLY A 11 5.30 18.16 -7.38
N THR A 12 6.27 18.33 -8.30
CA THR A 12 6.29 17.62 -9.58
C THR A 12 6.42 16.12 -9.34
N VAL A 13 5.50 15.35 -9.92
CA VAL A 13 5.49 13.88 -9.87
C VAL A 13 6.46 13.34 -10.93
N SER A 14 7.42 12.50 -10.52
CA SER A 14 8.34 11.80 -11.43
C SER A 14 7.77 10.48 -11.90
N ALA A 15 7.05 9.78 -11.02
CA ALA A 15 6.38 8.52 -11.32
C ALA A 15 5.18 8.35 -10.40
N GLU A 16 4.17 7.62 -10.85
CA GLU A 16 3.05 7.24 -10.02
C GLU A 16 2.62 5.81 -10.31
N LYS A 17 2.13 5.14 -9.26
CA LYS A 17 1.53 3.82 -9.37
C LYS A 17 0.26 3.74 -8.57
N LYS A 18 -0.75 3.12 -9.17
CA LYS A 18 -1.94 2.66 -8.45
C LYS A 18 -1.73 1.21 -8.02
N ILE A 19 -1.61 0.99 -6.71
CA ILE A 19 -1.70 -0.36 -6.13
C ILE A 19 -3.18 -0.72 -6.06
N CYS A 20 -3.53 -1.87 -6.65
CA CYS A 20 -4.92 -2.35 -6.78
C CYS A 20 -5.12 -3.75 -6.19
N SER A 21 -4.08 -4.31 -5.56
CA SER A 21 -4.09 -5.66 -5.05
C SER A 21 -3.22 -5.79 -3.81
N LEU A 22 -3.56 -6.78 -3.01
CA LEU A 22 -2.89 -7.18 -1.78
C LEU A 22 -2.82 -8.70 -1.80
N GLU A 23 -1.63 -9.26 -1.57
CA GLU A 23 -1.40 -10.73 -1.57
C GLU A 23 -1.97 -11.46 -2.81
N GLY A 24 -1.84 -10.84 -3.99
CA GLY A 24 -2.37 -11.38 -5.25
C GLY A 24 -3.89 -11.28 -5.42
N LYS A 25 -4.64 -10.83 -4.41
CA LYS A 25 -6.08 -10.55 -4.49
C LYS A 25 -6.33 -9.10 -4.83
N ARG A 26 -7.24 -8.82 -5.77
CA ARG A 26 -7.58 -7.45 -6.14
C ARG A 26 -8.49 -6.81 -5.10
N PHE A 27 -8.32 -5.51 -4.84
CA PHE A 27 -9.20 -4.76 -3.93
C PHE A 27 -10.66 -4.73 -4.39
N SER A 28 -10.89 -4.77 -5.71
CA SER A 28 -12.25 -4.66 -6.28
C SER A 28 -13.13 -5.90 -6.07
N ASN A 29 -12.55 -7.07 -5.77
CA ASN A 29 -13.31 -8.32 -5.70
C ASN A 29 -12.73 -9.38 -4.75
N GLY A 30 -11.57 -9.14 -4.15
CA GLY A 30 -10.92 -10.05 -3.22
C GLY A 30 -11.28 -9.79 -1.76
N TYR A 31 -11.85 -8.61 -1.47
CA TYR A 31 -12.14 -8.10 -0.14
C TYR A 31 -13.49 -7.39 -0.16
N ALA A 32 -14.14 -7.30 1.00
CA ALA A 32 -15.32 -6.45 1.17
C ALA A 32 -14.91 -4.97 1.17
N GLU A 33 -13.83 -4.66 1.88
CA GLU A 33 -13.28 -3.31 2.00
C GLU A 33 -11.79 -3.37 2.36
N VAL A 34 -11.02 -2.38 1.90
CA VAL A 34 -9.62 -2.20 2.27
C VAL A 34 -9.37 -0.72 2.51
N ASP A 35 -8.96 -0.40 3.72
CA ASP A 35 -8.79 0.96 4.21
C ASP A 35 -7.33 1.25 4.53
N PHE A 36 -6.78 2.30 3.94
CA PHE A 36 -5.43 2.78 4.24
C PHE A 36 -5.51 3.79 5.39
N LYS A 37 -4.91 3.47 6.55
CA LYS A 37 -5.03 4.32 7.75
C LYS A 37 -3.85 5.26 7.94
N LYS A 38 -2.63 4.75 7.77
CA LYS A 38 -1.41 5.50 8.05
C LYS A 38 -0.29 5.07 7.10
N GLY A 39 0.63 5.99 6.82
CA GLY A 39 1.93 5.66 6.25
C GLY A 39 3.07 6.14 7.16
N SER A 40 4.15 5.37 7.25
CA SER A 40 5.37 5.75 7.96
C SER A 40 6.62 5.48 7.11
N PHE A 41 7.66 6.28 7.32
CA PHE A 41 8.98 6.04 6.75
C PHE A 41 9.93 5.60 7.86
N GLU A 42 10.49 4.40 7.72
CA GLU A 42 11.38 3.80 8.71
C GLU A 42 12.51 3.08 7.95
N ASP A 43 13.76 3.34 8.35
CA ASP A 43 14.97 2.76 7.73
C ASP A 43 15.01 2.84 6.19
N GLY A 44 14.54 3.97 5.63
CA GLY A 44 14.50 4.21 4.19
C GLY A 44 13.39 3.46 3.43
N LYS A 45 12.48 2.79 4.14
CA LYS A 45 11.34 2.07 3.59
C LYS A 45 10.05 2.81 3.89
N LEU A 46 9.03 2.62 3.04
CA LEU A 46 7.68 3.12 3.26
C LEU A 46 6.80 1.97 3.74
N PHE A 47 6.18 2.14 4.90
CA PHE A 47 5.18 1.22 5.44
C PHE A 47 3.80 1.86 5.40
N LEU A 48 2.78 1.05 5.18
CA LEU A 48 1.38 1.43 5.20
C LEU A 48 0.62 0.54 6.18
N ASP A 49 -0.17 1.14 7.05
CA ASP A 49 -1.11 0.42 7.90
C ASP A 49 -2.45 0.33 7.18
N LEU A 50 -2.96 -0.89 7.04
CA LEU A 50 -4.23 -1.20 6.41
C LEU A 50 -5.19 -1.87 7.38
N GLU A 51 -6.47 -1.52 7.27
CA GLU A 51 -7.57 -2.32 7.78
C GLU A 51 -8.22 -3.07 6.60
N VAL A 52 -8.28 -4.39 6.71
CA VAL A 52 -8.80 -5.27 5.65
C VAL A 52 -10.04 -5.96 6.16
N TYR A 53 -11.14 -5.82 5.43
CA TYR A 53 -12.41 -6.50 5.69
C TYR A 53 -12.55 -7.63 4.68
N PRO A 54 -12.42 -8.90 5.11
CA PRO A 54 -12.56 -10.04 4.21
C PRO A 54 -13.99 -10.18 3.70
N LEU A 55 -14.18 -10.90 2.58
CA LEU A 55 -15.53 -11.19 2.04
C LEU A 55 -16.36 -12.12 2.92
N ARG A 56 -15.71 -12.89 3.79
CA ARG A 56 -16.38 -13.75 4.76
C ARG A 56 -16.69 -12.93 6.01
N LEU A 57 -17.75 -13.29 6.74
CA LEU A 57 -18.10 -12.71 8.04
C LEU A 57 -17.06 -13.09 9.10
N VAL A 58 -15.89 -12.47 9.01
CA VAL A 58 -14.80 -12.52 9.97
C VAL A 58 -14.45 -11.09 10.36
N ASP A 59 -13.85 -10.95 11.54
CA ASP A 59 -13.38 -9.65 12.02
C ASP A 59 -12.39 -9.02 11.03
N LYS A 60 -12.31 -7.69 11.08
CA LYS A 60 -11.32 -6.94 10.30
C LYS A 60 -9.90 -7.35 10.72
N VAL A 61 -9.01 -7.41 9.74
CA VAL A 61 -7.59 -7.69 9.96
C VAL A 61 -6.81 -6.40 9.82
N ILE A 62 -5.96 -6.09 10.79
CA ILE A 62 -5.05 -4.95 10.74
C ILE A 62 -3.67 -5.45 10.33
N MET A 63 -3.09 -4.84 9.31
CA MET A 63 -1.79 -5.25 8.77
C MET A 63 -0.91 -4.05 8.48
N THR A 64 0.37 -4.18 8.79
CA THR A 64 1.41 -3.25 8.34
C THR A 64 2.12 -3.85 7.13
N CYS A 65 2.15 -3.10 6.05
CA CYS A 65 2.67 -3.52 4.76
C CYS A 65 3.80 -2.63 4.28
N GLU A 66 4.92 -3.22 3.89
CA GLU A 66 5.99 -2.53 3.19
C GLU A 66 5.57 -2.27 1.74
N VAL A 67 5.76 -1.04 1.28
CA VAL A 67 5.68 -0.71 -0.15
C VAL A 67 6.99 -1.11 -0.80
N VAL A 68 6.93 -2.12 -1.66
CA VAL A 68 8.09 -2.55 -2.44
C VAL A 68 8.22 -1.67 -3.66
N PHE A 69 9.41 -1.10 -3.84
CA PHE A 69 9.75 -0.29 -5.01
C PHE A 69 10.62 -1.10 -5.97
N ASN A 70 10.32 -1.01 -7.27
CA ASN A 70 11.16 -1.54 -8.35
C ASN A 70 11.56 -0.37 -9.26
N ASP A 71 12.87 -0.21 -9.51
CA ASP A 71 13.45 0.94 -10.23
C ASP A 71 12.94 2.31 -9.74
N GLY A 72 12.75 2.43 -8.42
CA GLY A 72 12.27 3.67 -7.81
C GLY A 72 10.81 4.00 -8.14
N VAL A 73 9.98 3.02 -8.51
CA VAL A 73 8.52 3.13 -8.68
C VAL A 73 7.84 2.11 -7.77
N ALA A 74 6.77 2.50 -7.08
CA ALA A 74 6.01 1.57 -6.26
C ALA A 74 5.47 0.43 -7.13
N ASP A 75 5.61 -0.81 -6.68
CA ASP A 75 5.23 -2.00 -7.42
C ASP A 75 4.08 -2.75 -6.72
N HIS A 76 4.33 -3.26 -5.50
CA HIS A 76 3.36 -4.02 -4.72
C HIS A 76 3.50 -3.79 -3.21
N LEU A 77 2.56 -4.33 -2.44
CA LEU A 77 2.60 -4.36 -0.98
C LEU A 77 3.06 -5.74 -0.51
N ALA A 78 4.07 -5.76 0.37
CA ALA A 78 4.51 -6.95 1.08
C ALA A 78 4.09 -6.82 2.54
N CYS A 79 3.13 -7.64 2.95
CA CYS A 79 2.47 -7.54 4.24
C CYS A 79 2.91 -8.66 5.17
N LYS A 80 2.94 -8.35 6.46
CA LYS A 80 3.03 -9.35 7.51
C LYS A 80 1.75 -9.26 8.33
N GLU A 81 1.14 -10.40 8.62
CA GLU A 81 0.11 -10.46 9.65
C GLU A 81 0.77 -10.10 10.99
N THR A 82 0.12 -9.21 11.75
CA THR A 82 0.60 -8.75 13.06
C THR A 82 -0.03 -9.58 14.17
#